data_AF-A0A662KG87-F1
#
_entry.id   AF-A0A662KG87-F1
#
_cell.length_a   1.000
_cell.length_b   1.000
_cell.length_c   1.000
_cell.angle_alpha   90.00
_cell.angle_beta   90.00
_cell.angle_gamma   90.00
#
_symmetry.space_group_name_H-M   'P 1'
#
loop_
_entity.id
_entity.type
_entity.pdbx_description
1 polymer ?
#
loop_
_entity_poly.entity_id
_entity_poly.type
_entity_poly.pdbx_seq_one_letter_code
_entity_poly.pdbx_strand_id
1 'polypeptide(L)'
;ERPRKYLYVLDREIVPLKMPIILGDITVIADARDEDGIEKVEFYVDNILKSTDYDEPYAWLWSEFAIGKHEIKVIAYDKEGNKAQDELKVIMFNLG
;
A
#
# COMPACT_ATOMS: atom_id res chain seq x y z
N GLU A 1 4.54 8.03 -1.07
CA GLU A 1 3.70 6.88 -1.50
C GLU A 1 4.51 5.77 -2.19
N ARG A 2 4.21 4.51 -1.87
CA ARG A 2 4.75 3.28 -2.49
C ARG A 2 3.67 2.17 -2.46
N PRO A 3 3.62 1.25 -3.44
CA PRO A 3 4.52 1.12 -4.59
C PRO A 3 4.23 2.13 -5.71
N ARG A 4 5.23 2.39 -6.55
CA ARG A 4 5.17 3.23 -7.75
C ARG A 4 5.20 2.34 -8.99
N LYS A 5 5.11 2.92 -10.19
CA LYS A 5 5.14 2.17 -11.46
C LYS A 5 6.55 1.66 -11.78
N TYR A 6 7.02 0.67 -11.03
CA TYR A 6 8.33 0.03 -11.13
C TYR A 6 8.21 -1.49 -11.05
N LEU A 7 9.24 -2.19 -11.53
CA LEU A 7 9.55 -3.53 -11.05
C LEU A 7 10.16 -3.41 -9.65
N TYR A 8 9.59 -4.13 -8.69
CA TYR A 8 10.13 -4.34 -7.37
C TYR A 8 10.69 -5.75 -7.25
N VAL A 9 11.87 -5.88 -6.66
CA VAL A 9 12.45 -7.17 -6.26
C VAL A 9 12.88 -7.05 -4.81
N LEU A 10 12.25 -7.82 -3.92
CA LEU A 10 12.50 -7.78 -2.47
C LEU A 10 12.50 -6.34 -1.94
N ASP A 11 11.37 -5.65 -2.17
CA ASP A 11 11.13 -4.25 -1.80
C ASP A 11 12.08 -3.19 -2.40
N ARG A 12 12.87 -3.54 -3.42
CA ARG A 12 13.76 -2.60 -4.13
C ARG A 12 13.21 -2.25 -5.49
N GLU A 13 13.16 -0.95 -5.80
CA GLU A 13 12.87 -0.47 -7.16
C GLU A 13 14.02 -0.82 -8.10
N ILE A 14 13.71 -1.52 -9.19
CA ILE A 14 14.72 -1.98 -10.16
C ILE A 14 14.63 -1.19 -11.46
N VAL A 15 13.44 -1.12 -12.06
CA VAL A 15 13.24 -0.46 -13.36
C VAL A 15 11.85 0.17 -13.43
N PRO A 16 11.71 1.38 -13.99
CA PRO A 16 10.39 1.97 -14.25
C PRO A 16 9.59 1.09 -15.22
N LEU A 17 8.30 0.94 -14.95
CA LEU A 17 7.34 0.21 -15.76
C LEU A 17 6.09 1.07 -15.99
N LYS A 18 5.11 0.53 -16.73
CA LYS A 18 3.79 1.18 -16.89
C LYS A 18 2.82 0.85 -15.73
N MET A 19 3.11 -0.22 -15.00
CA MET A 19 2.38 -0.67 -13.81
C MET A 19 3.36 -1.35 -12.83
N PRO A 20 3.07 -1.37 -11.53
CA PRO A 20 3.92 -2.06 -10.56
C PRO A 20 3.90 -3.58 -10.79
N ILE A 21 5.08 -4.18 -10.85
CA ILE A 21 5.28 -5.63 -10.79
C ILE A 21 6.16 -5.90 -9.58
N ILE A 22 5.76 -6.84 -8.72
CA ILE A 22 6.39 -7.04 -7.42
C ILE A 22 6.80 -8.50 -7.30
N LEU A 23 8.09 -8.74 -7.04
CA LEU A 23 8.68 -10.05 -6.80
C LEU A 23 9.15 -10.12 -5.34
N GLY A 24 8.44 -10.90 -4.50
CA GLY A 24 8.66 -10.99 -3.06
C GLY A 24 7.96 -9.90 -2.25
N ASP A 25 8.41 -9.69 -1.01
CA ASP A 25 7.82 -8.72 -0.09
C ASP A 25 7.91 -7.28 -0.60
N ILE A 26 6.93 -6.46 -0.20
CA ILE A 26 6.87 -5.02 -0.50
C ILE A 26 6.36 -4.24 0.71
N THR A 27 7.00 -3.09 0.98
CA THR A 27 6.47 -2.09 1.90
C THR A 27 5.54 -1.15 1.13
N VAL A 28 4.27 -1.13 1.51
CA VAL A 28 3.27 -0.15 1.07
C VAL A 28 3.39 1.06 1.99
N ILE A 29 3.50 2.26 1.42
CA ILE A 29 3.63 3.51 2.18
C ILE A 29 2.58 4.49 1.68
N ALA A 30 1.80 5.04 2.60
CA ALA A 30 0.82 6.08 2.32
C ALA A 30 1.34 7.44 2.78
N ASP A 31 1.10 8.49 1.98
CA ASP A 31 1.29 9.88 2.43
C ASP A 31 -0.12 10.46 2.61
N ALA A 32 -0.52 10.66 3.86
CA ALA A 32 -1.83 11.19 4.22
C ALA A 32 -1.60 12.44 5.08
N ARG A 33 -2.34 13.51 4.81
CA ARG A 33 -2.17 14.79 5.50
C ARG A 33 -3.52 15.44 5.70
N ASP A 34 -3.70 15.99 6.89
CA ASP A 34 -4.83 16.81 7.28
C ASP A 34 -4.34 17.87 8.29
N GLU A 35 -4.98 19.03 8.36
CA GLU A 35 -4.57 20.13 9.24
C GLU A 35 -4.72 19.77 10.73
N ASP A 36 -5.76 19.00 11.08
CA ASP A 36 -6.02 18.51 12.44
C ASP A 36 -5.36 17.15 12.73
N GLY A 37 -4.75 16.57 11.70
CA GLY A 37 -4.00 15.32 11.72
C GLY A 37 -4.85 14.11 11.36
N ILE A 38 -4.17 13.07 10.90
CA ILE A 38 -4.78 11.80 10.52
C ILE A 38 -4.93 10.91 11.77
N GLU A 39 -6.11 10.33 11.96
CA GLU A 39 -6.40 9.39 13.06
C GLU A 39 -5.82 8.00 12.76
N LYS A 40 -6.01 7.51 11.53
CA LYS A 40 -5.51 6.20 11.10
C LYS A 40 -5.46 6.06 9.57
N VAL A 41 -4.66 5.11 9.12
CA VAL A 41 -4.60 4.66 7.73
C VAL A 41 -4.83 3.16 7.67
N GLU A 42 -5.83 2.74 6.90
CA GLU A 42 -6.18 1.34 6.65
C GLU A 42 -5.65 0.89 5.30
N PHE A 43 -4.96 -0.25 5.28
CA PHE A 43 -4.40 -0.88 4.09
C PHE A 43 -5.19 -2.13 3.73
N TYR A 44 -5.57 -2.25 2.48
CA TYR A 44 -6.39 -3.33 1.95
C TYR A 44 -5.73 -3.97 0.73
N VAL A 45 -6.01 -5.26 0.54
CA VAL A 45 -5.75 -5.99 -0.69
C VAL A 45 -7.06 -6.64 -1.13
N ASP A 46 -7.50 -6.35 -2.35
CA ASP A 46 -8.74 -6.88 -2.93
C ASP A 46 -9.96 -6.70 -2.00
N ASN A 47 -10.05 -5.51 -1.40
CA ASN A 47 -11.07 -5.11 -0.42
C ASN A 47 -11.02 -5.84 0.94
N ILE A 48 -10.00 -6.66 1.20
CA ILE A 48 -9.76 -7.31 2.50
C ILE A 48 -8.79 -6.45 3.31
N LEU A 49 -9.19 -6.05 4.53
CA LEU A 49 -8.33 -5.28 5.44
C LEU A 49 -7.10 -6.12 5.83
N LYS A 50 -5.91 -5.54 5.69
CA LYS A 50 -4.63 -6.18 6.00
C LYS A 50 -3.94 -5.54 7.20
N SER A 51 -3.97 -4.22 7.30
CA SER A 51 -3.36 -3.49 8.40
C SER A 51 -4.11 -2.19 8.67
N THR A 52 -4.02 -1.72 9.91
CA THR A 52 -4.38 -0.37 10.32
C THR A 52 -3.18 0.23 11.02
N ASP A 53 -2.71 1.36 10.52
CA ASP A 53 -1.59 2.11 11.09
C ASP A 53 -2.12 3.42 11.68
N TYR A 54 -1.69 3.74 12.89
CA TYR A 54 -2.15 4.91 13.65
C TYR A 54 -1.08 5.99 13.74
N ASP A 55 0.16 5.69 13.33
CA ASP A 55 1.31 6.56 13.54
C ASP A 55 2.05 6.82 12.21
N GLU A 56 2.48 8.06 11.99
CA GLU A 56 3.36 8.37 10.88
C GLU A 56 4.80 7.86 11.14
N PRO A 57 5.50 7.34 10.11
CA PRO A 57 5.09 7.22 8.71
C PRO A 57 4.17 6.01 8.46
N TYR A 58 3.00 6.25 7.85
CA TYR A 58 2.01 5.20 7.58
C TYR A 58 2.53 4.15 6.60
N ALA A 59 2.77 2.95 7.11
CA ALA A 59 3.39 1.88 6.33
C ALA A 59 2.89 0.49 6.72
N TRP A 60 2.84 -0.40 5.73
CA TRP A 60 2.51 -1.80 5.93
C TRP A 60 3.42 -2.68 5.07
N LEU A 61 4.04 -3.69 5.70
CA LEU A 61 4.79 -4.72 5.00
C LEU A 61 3.84 -5.81 4.51
N TRP A 62 3.69 -5.91 3.19
CA TRP A 62 2.97 -7.02 2.56
C TRP A 62 3.94 -8.17 2.27
N SER A 63 3.97 -9.15 3.18
CA SER A 63 4.79 -10.37 3.09
C SER A 63 3.99 -11.67 2.92
N GLU A 64 2.66 -11.59 2.87
CA GLU A 64 1.82 -12.76 2.67
C GLU A 64 1.95 -13.34 1.25
N PHE A 65 1.71 -14.65 1.12
CA PHE A 65 1.58 -15.32 -0.17
C PHE A 65 0.52 -14.62 -1.04
N ALA A 66 0.91 -14.19 -2.24
CA ALA A 66 0.03 -13.56 -3.20
C ALA A 66 0.62 -13.71 -4.62
N ILE A 67 -0.19 -14.19 -5.55
CA ILE A 67 0.23 -14.35 -6.95
C ILE A 67 -0.88 -13.85 -7.87
N GLY A 68 -0.51 -13.00 -8.82
CA GLY A 68 -1.40 -12.52 -9.87
C GLY A 68 -1.71 -11.04 -9.74
N LYS A 69 -2.86 -10.64 -10.26
CA LYS A 69 -3.32 -9.24 -10.22
C LYS A 69 -4.04 -8.99 -8.91
N HIS A 70 -3.66 -7.91 -8.24
CA HIS A 70 -4.30 -7.46 -7.01
C HIS A 70 -4.50 -5.95 -7.04
N GLU A 71 -5.45 -5.47 -6.24
CA GLU A 71 -5.67 -4.06 -5.99
C GLU A 71 -5.30 -3.72 -4.55
N ILE A 72 -4.28 -2.87 -4.39
CA ILE A 72 -3.99 -2.23 -3.10
C ILE A 72 -4.93 -1.06 -2.97
N LYS A 73 -5.62 -0.96 -1.84
CA LYS A 73 -6.43 0.21 -1.49
C LYS A 73 -5.98 0.73 -0.14
N VAL A 74 -5.85 2.04 -0.03
CA VAL A 74 -5.51 2.72 1.22
C VAL A 74 -6.62 3.70 1.55
N ILE A 75 -7.05 3.73 2.81
CA ILE A 75 -8.05 4.69 3.30
C ILE A 75 -7.47 5.40 4.52
N ALA A 76 -7.33 6.72 4.43
CA ALA A 76 -6.97 7.58 5.56
C ALA A 76 -8.22 8.18 6.18
N TYR A 77 -8.26 8.24 7.50
CA TYR A 77 -9.33 8.84 8.29
C TYR A 77 -8.75 9.97 9.13
N ASP A 78 -9.35 11.16 9.10
CA ASP A 78 -9.03 12.22 10.05
C ASP A 78 -9.78 12.03 11.37
N LYS A 79 -9.53 12.93 12.33
CA LYS A 79 -10.16 12.87 13.66
C LYS A 79 -11.64 13.23 13.68
N GLU A 80 -12.15 13.82 12.61
CA GLU A 80 -13.56 14.19 12.46
C GLU A 80 -14.38 13.09 11.74
N GLY A 81 -13.70 12.04 11.27
CA GLY A 81 -14.29 10.92 10.55
C GLY A 81 -14.42 11.16 9.05
N ASN A 82 -13.83 12.23 8.50
CA ASN A 82 -13.69 12.36 7.05
C ASN A 82 -12.68 11.33 6.56
N LYS A 83 -12.82 10.94 5.28
CA LYS A 83 -11.97 9.92 4.67
C LYS A 83 -11.49 10.33 3.29
N ALA A 84 -10.25 9.97 2.99
CA ALA A 84 -9.67 9.97 1.66
C ALA A 84 -9.16 8.57 1.32
N GLN A 85 -9.19 8.20 0.05
CA GLN A 85 -8.73 6.88 -0.38
C GLN A 85 -7.96 6.96 -1.70
N ASP A 86 -7.04 6.01 -1.88
CA ASP A 86 -6.33 5.77 -3.13
C ASP A 86 -6.28 4.27 -3.44
N GLU A 87 -6.21 3.93 -4.73
CA GLU A 87 -6.26 2.56 -5.25
C GLU A 87 -5.19 2.33 -6.32
N LEU A 88 -4.45 1.22 -6.20
CA LEU A 88 -3.36 0.88 -7.10
C LEU A 88 -3.38 -0.60 -7.47
N LYS A 89 -3.50 -0.87 -8.77
CA LYS A 89 -3.40 -2.23 -9.33
C LYS A 89 -1.95 -2.64 -9.50
N VAL A 90 -1.62 -3.82 -9.02
CA VAL A 90 -0.27 -4.43 -9.08
C VAL A 90 -0.33 -5.83 -9.65
N ILE A 91 0.80 -6.29 -10.19
CA ILE A 91 1.04 -7.73 -10.40
C ILE A 91 2.00 -8.20 -9.31
N MET A 92 1.55 -9.13 -8.47
CA MET A 92 2.31 -9.68 -7.36
C MET A 92 2.79 -11.09 -7.67
N PHE A 93 4.00 -11.40 -7.23
CA PHE A 93 4.57 -12.74 -7.14
C PHE A 93 5.32 -12.87 -5.81
N ASN A 94 4.59 -13.09 -4.72
CA ASN A 94 5.15 -13.39 -3.41
C ASN A 94 4.78 -14.81 -2.97
N LEU A 95 5.75 -15.56 -2.47
CA LEU A 95 5.61 -16.96 -2.07
C LEU A 95 5.47 -17.14 -0.55
N GLY A 96 5.62 -16.08 0.23
CA GLY A 96 5.62 -16.12 1.70
C GLY A 96 6.99 -16.43 2.29
#